data_AF-A0A1G3H4T1-F1
#
_entry.id   AF-A0A1G3H4T1-F1
#
_cell.length_a   1.000
_cell.length_b   1.000
_cell.length_c   1.000
_cell.angle_alpha   90.00
_cell.angle_beta   90.00
_cell.angle_gamma   90.00
#
_symmetry.space_group_name_H-M   'P 1'
#
loop_
_entity.id
_entity.type
_entity.pdbx_description
1 polymer ?
#
loop_
_entity_poly.entity_id
_entity_poly.type
_entity_poly.pdbx_seq_one_letter_code
_entity_poly.pdbx_strand_id
1 'polypeptide(L)'
;MKTRLSGLLDGEHARQDEPVLFEALKSGDELRGRWQEYLLIRDALRGERMLDADITARTMASLRAEPAVLAPHAAMRHSWQRSALAVAATVAGVAVVGWVALVPQSNQVSIPQASIAVQTLAQSEPPDVKPVRLDSRDMREYLAAHQAQSSSLQFLGGTENIRTVSTTAIATTAK
;
A
#
# COMPACT_ATOMS: atom_id res chain seq x y z
N MET A 1 31.70 2.96 3.32
CA MET A 1 30.60 2.90 2.33
C MET A 1 30.24 1.47 1.89
N LYS A 2 31.18 0.51 1.82
CA LYS A 2 30.89 -0.89 1.41
C LYS A 2 29.76 -1.57 2.23
N THR A 3 29.81 -1.48 3.56
CA THR A 3 28.76 -2.04 4.45
C THR A 3 27.39 -1.42 4.18
N ARG A 4 27.34 -0.10 3.93
CA ARG A 4 26.10 0.60 3.59
C ARG A 4 25.57 0.18 2.21
N LEU A 5 26.46 -0.05 1.25
CA LEU A 5 26.06 -0.55 -0.07
C LEU A 5 25.48 -1.98 0.00
N SER A 6 26.11 -2.86 0.79
CA SER A 6 25.63 -4.24 1.00
C SER A 6 24.27 -4.24 1.68
N GLY A 7 24.12 -3.55 2.81
CA GLY A 7 22.83 -3.50 3.48
C GLY A 7 21.75 -2.80 2.64
N LEU A 8 22.10 -1.95 1.67
CA LEU A 8 21.11 -1.36 0.75
C LEU A 8 20.60 -2.44 -0.21
N LEU A 9 21.51 -3.27 -0.72
CA LEU A 9 21.17 -4.40 -1.59
C LEU A 9 20.31 -5.44 -0.87
N ASP A 10 20.55 -5.63 0.43
CA ASP A 10 19.83 -6.57 1.29
C ASP A 10 18.55 -5.98 1.92
N GLY A 11 18.29 -4.68 1.74
CA GLY A 11 17.09 -4.00 2.27
C GLY A 11 17.12 -3.70 3.77
N GLU A 12 18.31 -3.68 4.38
CA GLU A 12 18.54 -3.48 5.82
C GLU A 12 18.54 -2.00 6.25
N HIS A 13 18.47 -1.05 5.31
CA HIS A 13 18.58 0.38 5.64
C HIS A 13 17.25 0.99 6.10
N ALA A 14 17.33 1.86 7.10
CA ALA A 14 16.20 2.71 7.47
C ALA A 14 15.92 3.70 6.32
N ARG A 15 14.64 3.86 5.96
CA ARG A 15 14.16 4.68 4.83
C ARG A 15 14.68 6.14 4.80
N GLN A 16 15.14 6.63 5.95
CA GLN A 16 15.72 7.96 6.13
C GLN A 16 17.17 8.11 5.59
N ASP A 17 17.93 7.01 5.51
CA ASP A 17 19.35 7.02 5.10
C ASP A 17 19.55 6.70 3.61
N GLU A 18 18.52 6.17 2.96
CA GLU A 18 18.48 5.84 1.54
C GLU A 18 18.82 7.01 0.59
N PRO A 19 18.25 8.23 0.73
CA PRO A 19 18.44 9.29 -0.27
C PRO A 19 19.90 9.74 -0.40
N VAL A 20 20.64 9.79 0.70
CA VAL A 20 22.07 10.15 0.70
C VAL A 20 22.90 9.09 -0.03
N LEU A 21 22.55 7.82 0.16
CA LEU A 21 23.25 6.72 -0.48
C LEU A 21 22.95 6.65 -1.99
N PHE A 22 21.70 6.91 -2.38
CA PHE A 22 21.32 7.01 -3.79
C PHE A 22 22.00 8.18 -4.51
N GLU A 23 22.16 9.34 -3.86
CA GLU A 23 22.93 10.44 -4.43
C GLU A 23 24.42 10.11 -4.58
N ALA A 24 25.00 9.39 -3.62
CA ALA A 24 26.38 8.89 -3.72
C ALA A 24 26.55 7.87 -4.86
N LEU A 25 25.56 7.00 -5.08
CA LEU A 25 25.52 6.06 -6.21
C LEU A 25 25.40 6.77 -7.56
N LYS A 26 24.59 7.83 -7.64
CA LYS A 26 24.43 8.62 -8.86
C LYS A 26 25.72 9.33 -9.27
N SER A 27 26.43 9.91 -8.30
CA SER A 27 27.62 10.74 -8.53
C SER A 27 28.94 9.95 -8.63
N GLY A 28 29.07 8.80 -7.96
CA GLY A 28 30.33 8.06 -7.88
C GLY A 28 30.44 6.85 -8.82
N ASP A 29 31.36 6.90 -9.80
CA ASP A 29 31.62 5.79 -10.72
C ASP A 29 32.19 4.54 -9.99
N GLU A 30 33.07 4.73 -9.00
CA GLU A 30 33.64 3.61 -8.22
C GLU A 30 32.57 2.86 -7.41
N LEU A 31 31.58 3.59 -6.88
CA LEU A 31 30.49 3.00 -6.10
C LEU A 31 29.50 2.25 -6.98
N ARG A 32 29.23 2.75 -8.20
CA ARG A 32 28.47 2.04 -9.22
C ARG A 32 29.16 0.75 -9.67
N GLY A 33 30.46 0.78 -9.87
CA GLY A 33 31.23 -0.43 -10.22
C GLY A 33 31.10 -1.53 -9.15
N ARG A 34 31.23 -1.17 -7.87
CA ARG A 34 31.04 -2.11 -6.75
C ARG A 34 29.60 -2.64 -6.66
N TRP A 35 28.61 -1.79 -6.93
CA TRP A 35 27.22 -2.20 -6.96
C TRP A 35 26.96 -3.26 -8.04
N GLN A 36 27.51 -3.05 -9.25
CA GLN A 36 27.43 -4.02 -10.35
C GLN A 36 28.15 -5.33 -10.00
N GLU A 37 29.32 -5.27 -9.37
CA GLU A 37 30.07 -6.45 -8.93
C GLU A 37 29.27 -7.28 -7.90
N TYR A 38 28.63 -6.63 -6.93
CA TYR A 38 27.80 -7.33 -5.95
C TYR A 38 26.56 -7.98 -6.56
N LEU A 39 25.92 -7.31 -7.53
CA LEU A 39 24.82 -7.91 -8.29
C LEU A 39 25.30 -9.12 -9.10
N LEU A 40 26.45 -9.03 -9.75
CA LEU A 40 27.02 -10.15 -10.51
C LEU A 40 27.32 -11.37 -9.62
N ILE A 41 27.92 -11.15 -8.44
CA ILE A 41 28.15 -12.22 -7.45
C ILE A 41 26.82 -12.82 -6.99
N ARG A 42 25.82 -11.98 -6.72
CA ARG A 42 24.48 -12.42 -6.29
C ARG A 42 23.80 -13.30 -7.34
N ASP A 43 23.87 -12.90 -8.61
CA ASP A 43 23.27 -13.63 -9.72
C ASP A 43 23.99 -14.97 -9.94
N ALA A 44 25.33 -14.96 -9.86
CA ALA A 44 26.14 -16.18 -9.95
C ALA A 44 25.83 -17.18 -8.82
N LEU A 45 25.67 -16.70 -7.59
CA LEU A 45 25.33 -17.55 -6.43
C LEU A 45 23.93 -18.20 -6.56
N ARG A 46 23.01 -17.57 -7.29
CA ARG A 46 21.66 -18.10 -7.54
C ARG A 46 21.57 -18.97 -8.80
N GLY A 47 22.65 -19.06 -9.56
CA GLY A 47 22.65 -19.72 -10.87
C GLY A 47 21.75 -19.01 -11.89
N GLU A 48 21.51 -17.70 -11.70
CA GLU A 48 20.77 -16.92 -12.67
C GLU A 48 21.59 -16.81 -13.97
N ARG A 49 20.94 -16.97 -15.12
CA ARG A 49 21.62 -16.91 -16.41
C ARG A 49 22.14 -15.49 -16.62
N MET A 50 23.46 -15.35 -16.73
CA MET A 50 24.07 -14.08 -17.13
C MET A 50 23.51 -13.66 -18.49
N LEU A 51 23.06 -12.40 -18.56
CA LEU A 51 22.72 -11.76 -19.82
C LEU A 51 23.99 -11.67 -20.68
N ASP A 52 23.89 -12.16 -21.91
CA ASP A 52 25.00 -12.14 -22.88
C ASP A 52 25.25 -10.72 -23.45
N ALA A 53 24.38 -9.76 -23.12
CA ALA A 53 24.45 -8.39 -23.59
C ALA A 53 24.11 -7.40 -22.46
N ASP A 54 24.91 -6.34 -22.35
CA ASP A 54 24.59 -5.18 -21.51
C ASP A 54 23.51 -4.33 -22.18
N ILE A 55 22.27 -4.42 -21.67
CA ILE A 55 21.14 -3.61 -22.14
C ILE A 55 20.99 -2.29 -21.39
N THR A 56 21.80 -2.05 -20.35
CA THR A 56 21.65 -0.93 -19.41
C THR A 56 21.68 0.40 -20.14
N ALA A 57 22.65 0.61 -21.04
CA ALA A 57 22.79 1.87 -21.77
C ALA A 57 21.56 2.17 -22.64
N ARG A 58 21.04 1.16 -23.35
CA ARG A 58 19.85 1.27 -24.19
C ARG A 58 18.61 1.58 -23.36
N THR A 59 18.39 0.83 -22.28
CA THR A 59 17.26 1.03 -21.37
C THR A 59 17.29 2.42 -20.75
N MET A 60 18.46 2.87 -20.26
CA MET A 60 18.61 4.21 -19.70
C MET A 60 18.40 5.32 -20.73
N ALA A 61 18.75 5.10 -22.00
CA ALA A 61 18.46 6.05 -23.07
C ALA A 61 16.94 6.14 -23.35
N SER A 62 16.26 5.00 -23.42
CA SER A 62 14.79 4.95 -23.59
C SER A 62 14.07 5.62 -22.42
N LEU A 63 14.45 5.31 -21.17
CA LEU A 63 13.85 5.91 -19.96
C LEU A 63 14.01 7.44 -19.92
N ARG A 64 15.14 7.98 -20.41
CA ARG A 64 15.34 9.44 -20.50
C ARG A 64 14.46 10.11 -21.56
N ALA A 65 14.07 9.37 -22.59
CA ALA A 65 13.20 9.86 -23.65
C ALA A 65 11.71 9.78 -23.27
N GLU A 66 11.38 9.04 -22.20
CA GLU A 66 10.01 8.93 -21.70
C GLU A 66 9.59 10.21 -20.95
N PRO A 67 8.36 10.71 -21.16
CA PRO A 67 7.83 11.82 -20.37
C PRO A 67 7.65 11.36 -18.93
N ALA A 68 8.22 12.11 -17.97
CA ALA A 68 8.07 11.83 -16.55
C ALA A 68 6.61 11.98 -16.12
N VAL A 69 5.86 10.88 -16.07
CA VAL A 69 4.50 10.85 -15.54
C VAL A 69 4.60 10.90 -14.01
N LEU A 70 4.46 12.10 -13.44
CA LEU A 70 4.30 12.25 -12.00
C LEU A 70 2.92 11.70 -11.63
N ALA A 71 2.89 10.48 -11.09
CA ALA A 71 1.70 10.00 -10.42
C ALA A 71 1.32 11.03 -9.33
N PRO A 72 0.04 11.40 -9.19
CA PRO A 72 -0.37 12.37 -8.18
C PRO A 72 0.07 11.83 -6.82
N HIS A 73 1.03 12.52 -6.19
CA HIS A 73 1.43 12.20 -4.84
C HIS A 73 0.17 12.32 -3.99
N ALA A 74 -0.25 11.25 -3.31
CA ALA A 74 -1.35 11.32 -2.38
C ALA A 74 -1.04 12.46 -1.42
N ALA A 75 -1.76 13.57 -1.53
CA ALA A 75 -1.60 14.68 -0.63
C ALA A 75 -1.87 14.11 0.76
N MET A 76 -0.85 14.10 1.60
CA MET A 76 -0.94 13.62 2.97
C MET A 76 -1.94 14.54 3.67
N ARG A 77 -3.23 14.16 3.70
CA ARG A 77 -4.30 15.03 4.18
C ARG A 77 -3.97 15.40 5.62
N HIS A 78 -3.82 16.71 5.82
CA HIS A 78 -3.21 17.35 6.97
C HIS A 78 -3.73 16.79 8.30
N SER A 79 -2.83 16.26 9.13
CA SER A 79 -3.09 15.76 10.49
C SER A 79 -3.79 16.81 11.39
N TRP A 80 -3.59 18.10 11.09
CA TRP A 80 -4.18 19.23 11.80
C TRP A 80 -5.71 19.18 11.83
N GLN A 81 -6.36 18.69 10.77
CA GLN A 81 -7.82 18.55 10.76
C GLN A 81 -8.31 17.54 11.82
N ARG A 82 -7.52 16.48 12.08
CA ARG A 82 -7.83 15.50 13.13
C ARG A 82 -7.63 16.09 14.52
N SER A 83 -6.59 16.91 14.70
CA SER A 83 -6.32 17.62 15.96
C SER A 83 -7.43 18.64 16.27
N ALA A 84 -7.86 19.42 15.27
CA ALA A 84 -8.98 20.35 15.43
C ALA A 84 -10.29 19.63 15.77
N LEU A 85 -10.55 18.47 15.14
CA LEU A 85 -11.72 17.65 15.45
C LEU A 85 -11.69 17.10 16.88
N ALA A 86 -10.52 16.69 17.37
CA ALA A 86 -10.35 16.21 18.74
C ALA A 86 -10.63 17.32 19.77
N VAL A 87 -10.15 18.54 19.51
CA VAL A 87 -10.44 19.70 20.38
C VAL A 87 -11.93 20.08 20.32
N ALA A 88 -12.56 20.06 19.14
CA ALA A 88 -13.99 20.31 19.03
C ALA A 88 -14.82 19.27 19.80
N ALA A 89 -14.43 17.99 19.75
CA ALA A 89 -15.10 16.91 20.46
C ALA A 89 -15.00 17.05 21.99
N THR A 90 -13.86 17.49 22.53
CA THR A 90 -13.72 17.71 23.98
C THR A 90 -14.60 18.86 24.46
N VAL A 91 -14.65 19.97 23.72
CA VAL A 91 -15.52 21.11 24.05
C VAL A 91 -17.00 20.71 23.99
N ALA A 92 -17.40 19.95 22.98
CA ALA A 92 -18.77 19.45 22.86
C ALA A 92 -19.16 18.52 24.02
N GLY A 93 -18.27 17.59 24.41
CA GLY A 93 -18.51 16.70 25.54
C GLY A 93 -18.68 17.45 26.87
N VAL A 94 -17.83 18.43 27.15
CA VAL A 94 -17.93 19.26 28.37
C VAL A 94 -19.23 20.08 28.37
N ALA A 95 -19.64 20.62 27.21
CA ALA A 95 -20.88 21.37 27.08
C ALA A 95 -22.12 20.49 27.36
N VAL A 96 -22.15 19.24 26.88
CA VAL A 96 -23.25 18.29 27.14
C VAL A 96 -23.33 17.92 28.62
N VAL A 97 -22.19 17.64 29.27
CA VAL A 97 -22.16 17.32 30.71
C VAL A 97 -22.59 18.53 31.54
N GLY A 98 -22.13 19.72 31.19
CA GLY A 98 -22.56 20.96 31.82
C GLY A 98 -24.06 21.19 31.68
N TRP A 99 -24.61 21.01 30.48
CA TRP A 99 -26.05 21.14 30.24
C TRP A 99 -26.88 20.19 31.10
N VAL A 100 -26.52 18.91 31.18
CA VAL A 100 -27.22 17.93 32.02
C VAL A 100 -27.17 18.31 33.51
N ALA A 101 -26.07 18.90 33.99
CA ALA A 101 -25.95 19.35 35.38
C ALA A 101 -26.81 20.58 35.70
N LEU A 102 -27.14 21.41 34.70
CA LEU A 102 -27.98 22.60 34.87
C LEU A 102 -29.48 22.35 34.66
N VAL A 103 -29.89 21.20 34.12
CA VAL A 103 -31.30 20.84 34.03
C VAL A 103 -31.81 20.50 35.43
N PRO A 104 -32.82 21.24 35.96
CA PRO A 104 -33.43 20.90 37.23
C PRO A 104 -34.04 19.50 37.13
N GLN A 105 -33.63 18.57 38.00
CA GLN A 105 -34.27 17.26 38.14
C GLN A 105 -35.66 17.46 38.79
N SER A 106 -36.63 17.94 38.01
CA SER A 106 -38.03 17.80 38.35
C SER A 106 -38.48 16.40 37.96
N ASN A 107 -38.79 15.60 38.99
CA ASN A 107 -39.12 14.17 39.00
C ASN A 107 -37.94 13.21 39.12
N GLN A 108 -37.91 12.56 40.29
CA GLN A 108 -37.28 11.26 40.49
C GLN A 108 -37.94 10.25 39.55
N VAL A 109 -37.41 10.10 38.35
CA VAL A 109 -37.62 8.89 37.57
C VAL A 109 -36.58 7.88 38.06
N SER A 110 -37.06 6.81 38.70
CA SER A 110 -36.24 5.65 39.04
C SER A 110 -35.57 5.15 37.77
N ILE A 111 -34.27 5.38 37.64
CA ILE A 111 -33.44 4.77 36.61
C ILE A 111 -33.44 3.27 36.93
N PRO A 112 -33.97 2.37 36.08
CA PRO A 112 -33.67 0.96 36.25
C PRO A 112 -32.16 0.85 36.06
N GLN A 113 -31.45 0.43 37.11
CA GLN A 113 -30.07 -0.02 36.96
C GLN A 113 -30.10 -1.17 35.95
N ALA A 114 -29.77 -0.87 34.69
CA ALA A 114 -29.38 -1.89 33.75
C ALA A 114 -28.09 -2.48 34.32
N SER A 115 -28.23 -3.62 35.00
CA SER A 115 -27.09 -4.47 35.31
C SER A 115 -26.35 -4.68 34.01
N ILE A 116 -25.11 -4.19 33.96
CA ILE A 116 -24.19 -4.58 32.90
C ILE A 116 -23.99 -6.08 33.14
N ALA A 117 -24.74 -6.90 32.40
CA ALA A 117 -24.42 -8.30 32.28
C ALA A 117 -23.04 -8.34 31.63
N VAL A 118 -22.02 -8.54 32.45
CA VAL A 118 -20.73 -9.03 31.99
C VAL A 118 -21.07 -10.36 31.32
N GLN A 119 -21.19 -10.33 29.99
CA GLN A 119 -21.17 -11.54 29.21
C GLN A 119 -19.77 -12.10 29.41
N THR A 120 -19.65 -13.01 30.38
CA THR A 120 -18.54 -13.95 30.45
C THR A 120 -18.48 -14.58 29.06
N LEU A 121 -17.44 -14.26 28.31
CA LEU A 121 -17.11 -14.94 27.06
C LEU A 121 -17.17 -16.43 27.36
N ALA A 122 -18.20 -17.09 26.86
CA ALA A 122 -18.28 -18.54 26.91
C ALA A 122 -16.99 -19.05 26.28
N GLN A 123 -16.21 -19.77 27.08
CA GLN A 123 -15.06 -20.53 26.59
C GLN A 123 -15.57 -21.40 25.45
N SER A 124 -15.17 -21.05 24.24
CA SER A 124 -15.41 -21.85 23.05
C SER A 124 -14.64 -23.15 23.22
N GLU A 125 -15.38 -24.23 23.47
CA GLU A 125 -14.94 -25.60 23.25
C GLU A 125 -14.47 -25.75 21.78
N PRO A 126 -13.38 -26.48 21.50
CA PRO A 126 -12.87 -26.60 20.14
C PRO A 126 -13.95 -27.22 19.24
N PRO A 127 -14.29 -26.60 18.09
CA PRO A 127 -15.23 -27.20 17.17
C PRO A 127 -14.65 -28.50 16.61
N ASP A 128 -15.43 -29.57 16.70
CA ASP A 128 -15.28 -30.78 15.89
C ASP A 128 -15.26 -30.35 14.40
N VAL A 129 -14.07 -30.36 13.80
CA VAL A 129 -13.87 -29.90 12.42
C VAL A 129 -14.38 -30.97 11.47
N LYS A 130 -15.70 -30.96 11.22
CA LYS A 130 -16.24 -31.59 10.02
C LYS A 130 -15.80 -30.76 8.82
N PRO A 131 -15.22 -31.35 7.77
CA PRO A 131 -14.83 -30.61 6.58
C PRO A 131 -16.09 -29.97 5.99
N VAL A 132 -16.17 -28.64 6.06
CA VAL A 132 -17.22 -27.85 5.43
C VAL A 132 -17.11 -28.11 3.93
N ARG A 133 -18.03 -28.92 3.40
CA ARG A 133 -18.26 -28.94 1.95
C ARG A 133 -18.97 -27.64 1.63
N LEU A 134 -18.22 -26.66 1.14
CA LEU A 134 -18.76 -25.42 0.61
C LEU A 134 -19.73 -25.78 -0.50
N ASP A 135 -21.03 -25.58 -0.26
CA ASP A 135 -22.02 -25.67 -1.33
C ASP A 135 -21.70 -24.59 -2.37
N SER A 136 -21.96 -24.88 -3.63
CA SER A 136 -21.77 -23.92 -4.74
C SER A 136 -22.59 -22.65 -4.52
N ARG A 137 -23.63 -22.69 -3.69
CA ARG A 137 -24.40 -21.53 -3.27
C ARG A 137 -23.61 -20.61 -2.33
N ASP A 138 -22.99 -21.16 -1.29
CA ASP A 138 -22.23 -20.38 -0.31
C ASP A 138 -20.98 -19.74 -0.94
N MET A 139 -20.33 -20.46 -1.88
CA MET A 139 -19.24 -19.90 -2.68
C MET A 139 -19.71 -18.72 -3.55
N ARG A 140 -20.90 -18.82 -4.17
CA ARG A 140 -21.46 -17.73 -4.98
C ARG A 140 -21.82 -16.51 -4.13
N GLU A 141 -22.33 -16.72 -2.93
CA GLU A 141 -22.67 -15.64 -2.00
C GLU A 141 -21.42 -14.95 -1.45
N TYR A 142 -20.38 -15.73 -1.10
CA TYR A 142 -19.08 -15.21 -0.72
C TYR A 142 -18.41 -14.39 -1.84
N LEU A 143 -18.45 -14.90 -3.08
CA LEU A 143 -17.91 -14.21 -4.26
C LEU A 143 -18.70 -12.94 -4.58
N ALA A 144 -20.03 -12.95 -4.48
CA ALA A 144 -20.86 -11.76 -4.69
C ALA A 144 -20.54 -10.66 -3.65
N ALA A 145 -20.37 -11.02 -2.38
CA ALA A 145 -19.97 -10.10 -1.33
C ALA A 145 -18.55 -9.53 -1.58
N HIS A 146 -17.60 -10.37 -1.98
CA HIS A 146 -16.23 -9.93 -2.31
C HIS A 146 -16.15 -9.08 -3.59
N GLN A 147 -17.02 -9.35 -4.57
CA GLN A 147 -17.09 -8.58 -5.81
C GLN A 147 -17.71 -7.19 -5.59
N ALA A 148 -18.74 -7.09 -4.74
CA ALA A 148 -19.29 -5.80 -4.30
C ALA A 148 -18.24 -4.95 -3.57
N GLN A 149 -17.39 -5.58 -2.76
CA GLN A 149 -16.32 -4.88 -2.06
C GLN A 149 -15.18 -4.42 -3.00
N SER A 150 -14.81 -5.23 -3.99
CA SER A 150 -13.71 -4.93 -4.92
C SER A 150 -14.09 -4.02 -6.10
N SER A 151 -15.36 -3.99 -6.50
CA SER A 151 -15.88 -3.07 -7.52
C SER A 151 -15.85 -1.59 -7.11
N SER A 152 -15.72 -1.29 -5.81
CA SER A 152 -15.50 0.08 -5.33
C SER A 152 -14.17 0.71 -5.77
N LEU A 153 -13.30 -0.06 -6.43
CA LEU A 153 -12.03 0.39 -7.03
C LEU A 153 -12.02 0.32 -8.58
N GLN A 154 -13.13 0.00 -9.24
CA GLN A 154 -13.18 -0.09 -10.70
C GLN A 154 -13.84 1.15 -11.34
N PHE A 155 -12.96 2.03 -11.83
CA PHE A 155 -13.11 2.77 -13.11
C PHE A 155 -14.06 3.98 -13.19
N LEU A 156 -13.66 5.09 -12.55
CA LEU A 156 -13.91 6.43 -13.11
C LEU A 156 -12.75 6.75 -14.10
N GLY A 157 -12.74 6.12 -15.27
CA GLY A 157 -11.65 6.27 -16.26
C GLY A 157 -11.82 5.48 -17.56
N GLY A 158 -13.05 5.12 -17.91
CA GLY A 158 -13.39 4.33 -19.09
C GLY A 158 -13.08 5.06 -20.38
N THR A 159 -12.09 4.58 -21.13
CA THR A 159 -11.78 4.85 -22.56
C THR A 159 -10.73 5.91 -22.94
N GLU A 160 -10.19 6.71 -22.02
CA GLU A 160 -9.28 7.79 -22.46
C GLU A 160 -7.82 7.35 -22.79
N ASN A 161 -7.43 6.12 -22.43
CA ASN A 161 -6.02 5.69 -22.54
C ASN A 161 -5.73 4.50 -23.47
N ILE A 162 -6.68 4.08 -24.31
CA ILE A 162 -6.40 3.03 -25.30
C ILE A 162 -5.82 3.68 -26.57
N ARG A 163 -4.49 3.75 -26.66
CA ARG A 163 -3.81 3.98 -27.95
C ARG A 163 -3.57 2.64 -28.62
N THR A 164 -4.34 2.34 -29.65
CA THR A 164 -4.02 1.26 -30.59
C THR A 164 -2.85 1.71 -31.46
N VAL A 165 -1.79 0.91 -31.52
CA VAL A 165 -0.70 1.11 -32.48
C VAL A 165 -0.85 0.07 -33.59
N SER A 166 -1.08 0.53 -34.82
CA SER A 166 -1.07 -0.33 -36.00
C SER A 166 0.37 -0.55 -36.45
N THR A 167 0.82 -1.81 -36.45
CA THR A 167 2.11 -2.17 -37.05
C THR A 167 1.98 -2.14 -38.56
N THR A 168 2.63 -1.16 -39.21
CA THR A 168 2.78 -1.19 -40.66
C THR A 168 3.91 -2.16 -41.00
N ALA A 169 3.56 -3.28 -41.64
CA ALA A 169 4.54 -4.22 -42.16
C ALA A 169 5.34 -3.54 -43.28
N ILE A 170 6.64 -3.42 -43.09
CA ILE A 170 7.56 -2.93 -44.12
C ILE A 170 7.73 -4.05 -45.15
N ALA A 171 7.26 -3.80 -46.37
CA ALA A 171 7.45 -4.71 -47.49
C ALA A 171 8.94 -4.74 -47.89
N THR A 172 9.61 -5.86 -47.60
CA THR A 172 10.95 -6.16 -48.13
C THR A 172 10.86 -6.30 -49.65
N THR A 173 11.26 -5.26 -50.37
CA THR A 173 11.53 -5.35 -51.81
C THR A 173 12.91 -5.96 -51.98
N ALA A 174 12.95 -7.19 -52.48
CA ALA A 174 14.15 -7.83 -52.97
C ALA A 174 14.48 -7.33 -54.38
N LYS A 175 15.72 -6.86 -54.59
CA LYS A 175 16.47 -7.07 -55.83
C LYS A 175 17.96 -6.88 -55.61
#